data_AF-A0A3D4TVZ6-F1
#
_entry.id   AF-A0A3D4TVZ6-F1
#
_cell.length_a   1.000
_cell.length_b   1.000
_cell.length_c   1.000
_cell.angle_alpha   90.00
_cell.angle_beta   90.00
_cell.angle_gamma   90.00
#
_symmetry.space_group_name_H-M   'P 1'
#
loop_
_entity.id
_entity.type
_entity.pdbx_description
1 polymer ?
#
loop_
_entity_poly.entity_id
_entity_poly.type
_entity_poly.pdbx_seq_one_letter_code
_entity_poly.pdbx_strand_id
1 'polypeptide(L)'
;MENTVNLKSGEFLVKDVDANSIFIPEEFNEEQRMIAQTCRDFLETEVYPNLEKTEKGDRALMKSILHKAGELGMLGVAIPEQYNGFGQNFATQMLVAETTGAGYSFSVAYMCHCGIGTMPIMYYGNEEQRQKYVSRLATGEFIGAYCLTEPGAGSDANSGKTNAKLSEDGKHYILNGQKMWIT
;
A
#
# COMPACT_ATOMS: atom_id res chain seq x y z
N MET A 1 11.85 -26.04 -16.60
CA MET A 1 10.52 -25.55 -16.17
C MET A 1 9.86 -26.71 -15.46
N GLU A 2 10.12 -26.85 -14.16
CA GLU A 2 9.38 -27.82 -13.36
C GLU A 2 7.92 -27.39 -13.33
N ASN A 3 7.01 -28.33 -13.54
CA ASN A 3 5.57 -28.12 -13.43
C ASN A 3 5.26 -27.84 -11.96
N THR A 4 5.35 -26.57 -11.53
CA THR A 4 4.85 -26.16 -10.22
C THR A 4 3.34 -26.37 -10.25
N VAL A 5 2.87 -27.37 -9.52
CA VAL A 5 1.43 -27.61 -9.35
C VAL A 5 0.87 -26.41 -8.59
N ASN A 6 0.09 -25.57 -9.26
CA ASN A 6 -0.58 -24.46 -8.61
C ASN A 6 -1.64 -25.00 -7.64
N LEU A 7 -1.37 -24.88 -6.34
CA LEU A 7 -2.32 -25.24 -5.29
C LEU A 7 -3.58 -24.37 -5.38
N LYS A 8 -4.76 -24.99 -5.27
CA LYS A 8 -5.99 -24.22 -5.17
C LYS A 8 -6.12 -23.61 -3.77
N SER A 9 -6.69 -22.41 -3.70
CA SER A 9 -6.99 -21.77 -2.41
C SER A 9 -7.83 -22.71 -1.53
N GLY A 10 -7.37 -22.95 -0.30
CA GLY A 10 -8.01 -23.85 0.67
C GLY A 10 -7.80 -25.35 0.43
N GLU A 11 -7.04 -25.78 -0.59
CA GLU A 11 -6.86 -27.20 -0.92
C GLU A 11 -6.16 -27.99 0.19
N PHE A 12 -5.30 -27.32 0.98
CA PHE A 12 -4.63 -27.89 2.16
C PHE A 12 -5.59 -28.41 3.24
N LEU A 13 -6.88 -28.05 3.19
CA LEU A 13 -7.90 -28.54 4.13
C LEU A 13 -8.36 -29.96 3.81
N VAL A 14 -8.21 -30.39 2.56
CA VAL A 14 -8.82 -31.63 2.05
C VAL A 14 -7.81 -32.58 1.41
N LYS A 15 -6.55 -32.16 1.26
CA LYS A 15 -5.47 -32.96 0.70
C LYS A 15 -4.15 -32.62 1.37
N ASP A 16 -3.27 -33.62 1.44
CA ASP A 16 -1.87 -33.39 1.78
C ASP A 16 -1.21 -32.54 0.70
N VAL A 17 -0.43 -31.56 1.15
CA VAL A 17 0.31 -30.63 0.29
C VAL A 17 1.80 -30.93 0.45
N ASP A 18 2.52 -31.03 -0.67
CA ASP A 18 3.97 -31.20 -0.65
C ASP A 18 4.63 -29.96 -0.06
N ALA A 19 5.49 -30.14 0.95
CA ALA A 19 6.22 -29.04 1.58
C ALA A 19 7.06 -28.24 0.57
N ASN A 20 7.56 -28.87 -0.50
CA ASN A 20 8.33 -28.20 -1.56
C ASN A 20 7.48 -27.24 -2.42
N SER A 21 6.15 -27.26 -2.27
CA SER A 21 5.24 -26.33 -2.95
C SER A 21 4.89 -25.09 -2.11
N ILE A 22 5.45 -24.99 -0.90
CA ILE A 22 5.22 -23.89 0.03
C ILE A 22 6.41 -22.95 0.00
N PHE A 23 6.14 -21.66 -0.27
CA PHE A 23 7.17 -20.63 -0.20
C PHE A 23 7.70 -20.46 1.23
N ILE A 24 9.02 -20.43 1.41
CA ILE A 24 9.68 -20.20 2.70
C ILE A 24 10.67 -19.02 2.66
N PRO A 25 10.97 -18.38 3.81
CA PRO A 25 11.88 -17.22 3.86
C PRO A 25 13.30 -17.48 3.31
N GLU A 26 13.77 -18.73 3.34
CA GLU A 26 15.05 -19.13 2.76
C GLU A 26 15.09 -18.95 1.24
N GLU A 27 13.94 -18.92 0.57
CA GLU A 27 13.81 -18.76 -0.89
C GLU A 27 13.82 -17.30 -1.36
N PHE A 28 13.82 -16.32 -0.44
CA PHE A 28 14.02 -14.92 -0.84
C PHE A 28 15.38 -14.77 -1.52
N ASN A 29 15.35 -14.23 -2.73
CA ASN A 29 16.55 -14.00 -3.53
C ASN A 29 17.34 -12.77 -3.05
N GLU A 30 18.51 -12.54 -3.64
CA GLU A 30 19.39 -11.42 -3.27
C GLU A 30 18.72 -10.05 -3.46
N GLU A 31 18.01 -9.84 -4.58
CA GLU A 31 17.30 -8.59 -4.87
C GLU A 31 16.23 -8.29 -3.81
N GLN A 32 15.41 -9.28 -3.46
CA GLN A 32 14.39 -9.16 -2.43
C GLN A 32 15.01 -8.81 -1.07
N ARG A 33 16.14 -9.44 -0.73
CA ARG A 33 16.88 -9.14 0.51
C ARG A 33 17.50 -7.76 0.50
N MET A 34 17.98 -7.28 -0.65
CA MET A 34 18.49 -5.91 -0.82
C MET A 34 17.38 -4.87 -0.64
N ILE A 35 16.20 -5.08 -1.25
CA ILE A 35 15.04 -4.19 -1.07
C ILE A 35 14.64 -4.13 0.42
N ALA A 36 14.61 -5.27 1.10
CA ALA A 36 14.36 -5.31 2.54
C ALA A 36 15.44 -4.58 3.34
N GLN A 37 16.70 -4.70 2.95
CA GLN A 37 17.79 -3.96 3.61
C GLN A 37 17.63 -2.45 3.43
N THR A 38 17.29 -1.96 2.23
CA THR A 38 16.98 -0.55 1.99
C THR A 38 15.85 -0.06 2.91
N CYS A 39 14.81 -0.87 3.11
CA CYS A 39 13.74 -0.54 4.04
C CYS A 39 14.23 -0.46 5.50
N ARG A 40 15.09 -1.39 5.95
CA ARG A 40 15.70 -1.35 7.29
C ARG A 40 16.54 -0.09 7.49
N ASP A 41 17.42 0.19 6.54
CA ASP A 41 18.31 1.36 6.60
C ASP A 41 17.49 2.66 6.64
N PHE A 42 16.39 2.72 5.88
CA PHE A 42 15.47 3.86 5.92
C PHE A 42 14.82 4.02 7.30
N LEU A 43 14.37 2.94 7.94
CA LEU A 43 13.83 3.02 9.30
C LEU A 43 14.88 3.55 10.28
N GLU A 44 16.11 3.06 10.22
CA GLU A 44 17.19 3.49 11.11
C GLU A 44 17.59 4.96 10.93
N THR A 45 17.58 5.45 9.70
CA THR A 45 18.09 6.78 9.36
C THR A 45 17.04 7.87 9.37
N GLU A 46 15.80 7.56 9.00
CA GLU A 46 14.73 8.55 8.78
C GLU A 46 13.56 8.42 9.76
N VAL A 47 13.24 7.21 10.21
CA VAL A 47 12.07 6.97 11.08
C VAL A 47 12.46 7.01 12.54
N TYR A 48 13.38 6.15 13.00
CA TYR A 48 13.74 6.01 14.41
C TYR A 48 14.23 7.32 15.07
N PRO A 49 15.06 8.16 14.41
CA PRO A 49 15.47 9.44 14.96
C PRO A 49 14.32 10.44 15.16
N ASN A 50 13.18 10.22 14.50
CA ASN A 50 12.03 11.12 14.46
C ASN A 50 10.78 10.58 15.20
N LEU A 51 10.89 9.42 15.86
CA LEU A 51 9.75 8.75 16.51
C LEU A 51 9.02 9.66 17.51
N GLU A 52 9.74 10.32 18.42
CA GLU A 52 9.07 11.14 19.44
C GLU A 52 8.18 12.25 18.84
N LYS A 53 8.65 12.89 17.77
CA LYS A 53 7.92 13.97 17.10
C LYS A 53 6.72 13.43 16.30
N THR A 54 6.92 12.33 15.59
CA THR A 54 5.86 11.70 14.79
C THR A 54 4.75 11.14 15.68
N GLU A 55 5.10 10.49 16.81
CA GLU A 55 4.13 10.01 17.80
C GLU A 55 3.40 11.13 18.54
N LYS A 56 4.00 12.32 18.67
CA LYS A 56 3.33 13.54 19.14
C LYS A 56 2.44 14.21 18.08
N GLY A 57 2.35 13.65 16.88
CA GLY A 57 1.44 14.09 15.83
C GLY A 57 2.01 15.13 14.86
N ASP A 58 3.35 15.20 14.69
CA ASP A 58 3.96 16.06 13.67
C ASP A 58 3.70 15.52 12.25
N ARG A 59 2.58 15.96 11.67
CA ARG A 59 2.12 15.54 10.33
C ARG A 59 3.01 16.05 9.20
N ALA A 60 3.63 17.22 9.37
CA ALA A 60 4.52 17.77 8.35
C ALA A 60 5.79 16.94 8.25
N LEU A 61 6.34 16.51 9.39
CA LEU A 61 7.45 15.57 9.46
C LEU A 61 7.08 14.21 8.87
N MET A 62 5.93 13.64 9.25
CA MET A 62 5.48 12.36 8.67
C MET A 62 5.37 12.42 7.14
N LYS A 63 4.79 13.50 6.61
CA LYS A 63 4.72 13.72 5.15
C LYS A 63 6.11 13.80 4.51
N SER A 64 7.06 14.50 5.15
CA SER A 64 8.45 14.59 4.67
C SER A 64 9.12 13.21 4.63
N ILE A 65 8.94 12.38 5.67
CA ILE A 65 9.47 11.01 5.73
C ILE A 65 8.86 10.16 4.61
N LEU A 66 7.54 10.22 4.37
CA LEU A 66 6.91 9.52 3.25
C LEU A 66 7.46 9.95 1.88
N HIS A 67 7.70 11.25 1.67
CA HIS A 67 8.32 11.72 0.43
C HIS A 67 9.72 11.13 0.23
N LYS A 68 10.55 11.09 1.28
CA LYS A 68 11.88 10.45 1.22
C LYS A 68 11.80 8.96 0.91
N ALA A 69 10.80 8.25 1.45
CA ALA A 69 10.56 6.85 1.09
C ALA A 69 10.22 6.70 -0.41
N GLY A 70 9.47 7.66 -0.98
CA GLY A 70 9.18 7.74 -2.41
C GLY A 70 10.42 7.98 -3.27
N GLU A 71 11.34 8.85 -2.84
CA GLU A 71 12.62 9.12 -3.52
C GLU A 71 13.52 7.86 -3.59
N LEU A 72 13.41 6.97 -2.61
CA LEU A 72 14.08 5.66 -2.59
C LEU A 72 13.31 4.57 -3.34
N GLY A 73 12.16 4.90 -3.93
CA GLY A 73 11.33 3.94 -4.67
C GLY A 73 10.48 3.01 -3.79
N MET A 74 10.48 3.19 -2.47
CA MET A 74 9.76 2.30 -1.54
C MET A 74 8.25 2.34 -1.76
N LEU A 75 7.68 3.44 -2.24
CA LEU A 75 6.23 3.56 -2.48
C LEU A 75 5.79 2.90 -3.80
N GLY A 76 6.74 2.62 -4.70
CA GLY A 76 6.51 2.07 -6.03
C GLY A 76 6.76 0.56 -6.16
N VAL A 77 7.10 -0.13 -5.07
CA VAL A 77 7.53 -1.56 -5.11
C VAL A 77 6.52 -2.43 -5.87
N ALA A 78 5.24 -2.34 -5.53
CA ALA A 78 4.17 -3.13 -6.15
C ALA A 78 3.67 -2.57 -7.50
N ILE A 79 4.04 -1.33 -7.82
CA ILE A 79 3.46 -0.60 -8.95
C ILE A 79 4.21 -1.00 -10.24
N PRO A 80 3.52 -1.27 -11.36
CA PRO A 80 4.18 -1.55 -12.63
C PRO A 80 5.10 -0.42 -13.11
N GLU A 81 6.17 -0.76 -13.82
CA GLU A 81 7.17 0.20 -14.33
C GLU A 81 6.56 1.30 -15.21
N GLN A 82 5.54 0.98 -16.02
CA GLN A 82 4.85 1.96 -16.86
C GLN A 82 4.16 3.08 -16.05
N TYR A 83 3.96 2.86 -14.74
CA TYR A 83 3.46 3.85 -13.78
C TYR A 83 4.52 4.22 -12.74
N ASN A 84 5.80 4.32 -13.15
CA ASN A 84 6.94 4.74 -12.32
C ASN A 84 7.22 3.85 -11.09
N GLY A 85 6.79 2.59 -11.11
CA GLY A 85 7.12 1.63 -10.05
C GLY A 85 8.18 0.60 -10.44
N PHE A 86 8.28 -0.48 -9.67
CA PHE A 86 9.29 -1.54 -9.83
C PHE A 86 8.71 -2.92 -10.19
N GLY A 87 7.39 -3.05 -10.25
CA GLY A 87 6.71 -4.27 -10.69
C GLY A 87 7.02 -5.52 -9.86
N GLN A 88 7.44 -5.35 -8.60
CA GLN A 88 7.89 -6.47 -7.77
C GLN A 88 6.72 -7.38 -7.38
N ASN A 89 7.01 -8.68 -7.29
CA ASN A 89 6.01 -9.69 -6.99
C ASN A 89 5.48 -9.58 -5.55
N PHE A 90 4.41 -10.32 -5.26
CA PHE A 90 3.75 -10.27 -3.96
C PHE A 90 4.64 -10.71 -2.79
N ALA A 91 5.54 -11.68 -3.01
CA ALA A 91 6.48 -12.11 -1.96
C ALA A 91 7.45 -10.98 -1.56
N THR A 92 7.97 -10.23 -2.54
CA THR A 92 8.77 -9.03 -2.27
C THR A 92 7.98 -8.00 -1.48
N GLN A 93 6.71 -7.76 -1.85
CA GLN A 93 5.82 -6.83 -1.14
C GLN A 93 5.59 -7.26 0.31
N MET A 94 5.42 -8.56 0.57
CA MET A 94 5.29 -9.10 1.93
C MET A 94 6.54 -8.85 2.76
N LEU A 95 7.73 -9.06 2.19
CA LEU A 95 8.99 -8.83 2.90
C LEU A 95 9.20 -7.33 3.22
N VAL A 96 8.81 -6.44 2.31
CA VAL A 96 8.80 -4.99 2.56
C VAL A 96 7.82 -4.63 3.68
N ALA A 97 6.60 -5.17 3.66
CA ALA A 97 5.59 -4.93 4.70
C ALA A 97 6.06 -5.44 6.08
N GLU A 98 6.64 -6.64 6.14
CA GLU A 98 7.22 -7.21 7.36
C GLU A 98 8.33 -6.30 7.92
N THR A 99 9.25 -5.88 7.04
CA THR A 99 10.39 -5.04 7.42
C THR A 99 9.93 -3.68 7.93
N THR A 100 9.06 -3.00 7.17
CA THR A 100 8.51 -1.68 7.52
C THR A 100 7.54 -1.74 8.70
N GLY A 101 7.07 -2.93 9.10
CA GLY A 101 6.25 -3.17 10.29
C GLY A 101 6.87 -2.66 11.59
N ALA A 102 8.20 -2.60 11.68
CA ALA A 102 8.93 -2.04 12.82
C ALA A 102 8.89 -0.50 12.89
N GLY A 103 8.28 0.18 11.90
CA GLY A 103 8.29 1.63 11.75
C GLY A 103 7.23 2.42 12.56
N TYR A 104 6.54 1.81 13.53
CA TYR A 104 5.52 2.50 14.36
C TYR A 104 4.46 3.24 13.51
N SER A 105 4.13 4.51 13.81
CA SER A 105 3.15 5.29 13.04
C SER A 105 3.52 5.46 11.55
N PHE A 106 4.81 5.48 11.20
CA PHE A 106 5.23 5.50 9.79
C PHE A 106 4.77 4.25 9.05
N SER A 107 4.84 3.08 9.68
CA SER A 107 4.39 1.81 9.08
C SER A 107 2.94 1.90 8.62
N VAL A 108 2.06 2.45 9.47
CA VAL A 108 0.63 2.60 9.17
C VAL A 108 0.40 3.58 8.02
N ALA A 109 1.10 4.72 8.03
CA ALA A 109 1.00 5.72 6.97
C ALA A 109 1.53 5.19 5.62
N TYR A 110 2.67 4.50 5.64
CA TYR A 110 3.30 3.86 4.49
C TYR A 110 2.39 2.76 3.90
N MET A 111 1.89 1.85 4.72
CA MET A 111 1.04 0.76 4.26
C MET A 111 -0.34 1.23 3.80
N CYS A 112 -0.91 2.25 4.44
CA CYS A 112 -2.14 2.88 3.96
C CYS A 112 -1.95 3.42 2.55
N HIS A 113 -0.89 4.19 2.32
CA HIS A 113 -0.58 4.77 1.02
C HIS A 113 -0.33 3.69 -0.05
N CYS A 114 0.58 2.74 0.19
CA CYS A 114 0.95 1.71 -0.78
C CYS A 114 -0.21 0.75 -1.08
N GLY A 115 -1.02 0.43 -0.06
CA GLY A 115 -2.17 -0.45 -0.17
C GLY A 115 -3.43 0.30 -0.56
N ILE A 116 -4.29 0.55 0.43
CA ILE A 116 -5.65 1.06 0.23
C ILE A 116 -5.73 2.46 -0.41
N GLY A 117 -4.66 3.26 -0.30
CA GLY A 117 -4.57 4.59 -0.88
C GLY A 117 -4.24 4.61 -2.38
N THR A 118 -3.54 3.58 -2.89
CA THR A 118 -3.06 3.53 -4.28
C THR A 118 -3.72 2.43 -5.09
N MET A 119 -3.87 1.24 -4.51
CA MET A 119 -4.33 0.05 -5.22
C MET A 119 -5.76 0.13 -5.78
N PRO A 120 -6.72 0.86 -5.21
CA PRO A 120 -8.04 1.02 -5.85
C PRO A 120 -7.95 1.65 -7.25
N ILE A 121 -7.08 2.63 -7.45
CA ILE A 121 -6.87 3.24 -8.78
C ILE A 121 -6.09 2.28 -9.68
N MET A 122 -5.09 1.58 -9.14
CA MET A 122 -4.33 0.59 -9.91
C MET A 122 -5.23 -0.53 -10.46
N TYR A 123 -6.12 -1.08 -9.63
CA TYR A 123 -7.00 -2.19 -10.01
C TYR A 123 -8.22 -1.76 -10.81
N TYR A 124 -8.87 -0.65 -10.44
CA TYR A 124 -10.19 -0.29 -10.97
C TYR A 124 -10.22 1.01 -11.77
N GLY A 125 -9.11 1.77 -11.78
CA GLY A 125 -8.99 2.95 -12.61
C GLY A 125 -8.92 2.60 -14.10
N ASN A 126 -9.30 3.54 -14.96
CA ASN A 126 -8.97 3.45 -16.38
C ASN A 126 -7.52 3.86 -16.63
N GLU A 127 -7.06 3.75 -17.88
CA GLU A 127 -5.66 4.02 -18.22
C GLU A 127 -5.23 5.47 -17.94
N GLU A 128 -6.09 6.42 -18.29
CA GLU A 128 -5.83 7.85 -18.02
C GLU A 128 -5.69 8.11 -16.51
N GLN A 129 -6.54 7.50 -15.69
CA GLN A 129 -6.48 7.63 -14.24
C GLN A 129 -5.22 6.99 -13.66
N ARG A 130 -4.83 5.79 -14.12
CA ARG A 130 -3.58 5.17 -13.68
C ARG A 130 -2.37 6.03 -14.03
N GLN A 131 -2.26 6.45 -15.29
CA GLN A 131 -1.15 7.27 -15.74
C GLN A 131 -1.07 8.60 -14.99
N LYS A 132 -2.21 9.22 -14.70
CA LYS A 132 -2.28 10.51 -14.02
C LYS A 132 -2.01 10.42 -12.52
N TYR A 133 -2.53 9.40 -11.84
CA TYR A 133 -2.52 9.32 -10.38
C TYR A 133 -1.54 8.30 -9.85
N VAL A 134 -1.55 7.05 -10.35
CA VAL A 134 -0.69 5.98 -9.84
C VAL A 134 0.79 6.34 -10.06
N SER A 135 1.13 6.90 -11.23
CA SER A 135 2.50 7.35 -11.53
C SER A 135 3.06 8.40 -10.56
N ARG A 136 2.19 9.18 -9.91
CA ARG A 136 2.55 10.21 -8.92
C ARG A 136 2.46 9.72 -7.49
N LEU A 137 1.61 8.71 -7.24
CA LEU A 137 1.55 8.00 -5.97
C LEU A 137 2.80 7.13 -5.79
N ALA A 138 3.23 6.43 -6.84
CA ALA A 138 4.42 5.57 -6.83
C ALA A 138 5.72 6.31 -6.46
N THR A 139 5.82 7.60 -6.82
CA THR A 139 6.98 8.46 -6.51
C THR A 139 6.82 9.23 -5.20
N GLY A 140 5.64 9.15 -4.57
CA GLY A 140 5.30 9.95 -3.40
C GLY A 140 5.01 11.42 -3.68
N GLU A 141 4.98 11.88 -4.95
CA GLU A 141 4.53 13.25 -5.26
C GLU A 141 3.13 13.51 -4.70
N PHE A 142 2.28 12.48 -4.80
CA PHE A 142 1.01 12.39 -4.10
C PHE A 142 1.07 11.38 -2.97
N ILE A 143 0.35 11.68 -1.88
CA ILE A 143 0.08 10.74 -0.80
C ILE A 143 -1.40 10.38 -0.86
N GLY A 144 -1.67 9.08 -0.76
CA GLY A 144 -2.98 8.47 -0.94
C GLY A 144 -3.58 8.11 0.41
N ALA A 145 -4.91 8.20 0.51
CA ALA A 145 -5.69 7.80 1.67
C ALA A 145 -6.96 7.08 1.20
N TYR A 146 -7.57 6.30 2.09
CA TYR A 146 -8.77 5.53 1.78
C TYR A 146 -9.94 5.90 2.69
N CYS A 147 -11.03 6.34 2.06
CA CYS A 147 -12.15 6.99 2.74
C CYS A 147 -13.43 6.13 2.71
N LEU A 148 -13.43 5.00 3.43
CA LEU A 148 -14.58 4.08 3.48
C LEU A 148 -15.41 4.22 4.75
N THR A 149 -14.79 4.15 5.93
CA THR A 149 -15.49 4.13 7.23
C THR A 149 -16.24 5.43 7.52
N GLU A 150 -17.42 5.32 8.12
CA GLU A 150 -18.25 6.43 8.58
C GLU A 150 -18.62 6.25 10.06
N PRO A 151 -19.07 7.31 10.78
CA PRO A 151 -19.44 7.18 12.19
C PRO A 151 -20.47 6.08 12.50
N GLY A 152 -21.35 5.76 11.52
CA GLY A 152 -22.35 4.69 11.63
C GLY A 152 -22.07 3.43 10.80
N ALA A 153 -20.92 3.35 10.11
CA ALA A 153 -20.60 2.26 9.18
C ALA A 153 -19.12 1.85 9.27
N GLY A 154 -18.85 0.76 10.01
CA GLY A 154 -17.54 0.15 10.18
C GLY A 154 -17.47 -1.24 9.55
N SER A 155 -17.72 -2.30 10.34
CA SER A 155 -17.76 -3.69 9.83
C SER A 155 -18.81 -3.89 8.73
N ASP A 156 -19.97 -3.23 8.85
CA ASP A 156 -20.94 -3.11 7.76
C ASP A 156 -20.60 -1.90 6.88
N ALA A 157 -19.48 -2.00 6.15
CA ALA A 157 -18.93 -0.89 5.39
C ALA A 157 -19.85 -0.38 4.26
N ASN A 158 -20.74 -1.23 3.75
CA ASN A 158 -21.68 -0.87 2.68
C ASN A 158 -22.91 -0.09 3.18
N SER A 159 -23.07 0.08 4.50
CA SER A 159 -24.20 0.82 5.10
C SER A 159 -24.01 2.35 5.16
N GLY A 160 -22.89 2.85 4.63
CA GLY A 160 -22.53 4.27 4.60
C GLY A 160 -23.63 5.18 4.03
N LYS A 161 -23.67 6.42 4.53
CA LYS A 161 -24.68 7.43 4.19
C LYS A 161 -24.13 8.58 3.35
N THR A 162 -22.81 8.62 3.11
CA THR A 162 -22.25 9.56 2.12
C THR A 162 -22.91 9.33 0.76
N ASN A 163 -23.46 10.40 0.18
CA ASN A 163 -24.14 10.34 -1.11
C ASN A 163 -23.38 11.12 -2.18
N ALA A 164 -23.64 10.76 -3.44
CA ALA A 164 -23.11 11.41 -4.62
C ALA A 164 -24.28 11.79 -5.54
N LYS A 165 -24.46 13.08 -5.82
CA LYS A 165 -25.46 13.58 -6.77
C LYS A 165 -24.78 14.19 -7.98
N LEU A 166 -25.22 13.85 -9.19
CA LEU A 166 -24.72 14.48 -10.41
C LEU A 166 -25.10 15.98 -10.42
N SER A 167 -24.18 16.85 -10.81
CA SER A 167 -24.42 18.29 -10.97
C SER A 167 -25.44 18.57 -12.07
N GLU A 168 -26.09 19.74 -12.03
CA GLU A 168 -27.12 20.12 -13.00
C GLU A 168 -26.60 20.14 -14.45
N ASP A 169 -25.31 20.45 -14.64
CA ASP A 169 -24.64 20.46 -15.94
C ASP A 169 -24.09 19.09 -16.38
N GLY A 170 -24.22 18.06 -15.54
CA GLY A 170 -23.77 16.69 -15.81
C GLY A 170 -22.26 16.47 -15.78
N LYS A 171 -21.45 17.43 -15.31
CA LYS A 171 -19.97 17.37 -15.38
C LYS A 171 -19.29 16.87 -14.12
N HIS A 172 -19.96 16.94 -12.97
CA HIS A 172 -19.36 16.65 -11.67
C HIS A 172 -20.32 15.87 -10.75
N TYR A 173 -19.76 15.23 -9.73
CA TYR A 173 -20.54 14.70 -8.61
C TYR A 173 -20.38 15.62 -7.39
N ILE A 174 -21.50 15.95 -6.76
CA ILE A 174 -21.57 16.66 -5.47
C ILE A 174 -21.65 15.57 -4.39
N LEU A 175 -20.58 15.47 -3.59
CA LEU A 175 -20.47 14.51 -2.49
C LEU A 175 -20.91 15.16 -1.18
N ASN A 176 -21.78 14.50 -0.41
CA ASN A 176 -22.20 14.96 0.92
C ASN A 176 -22.17 13.81 1.92
N GLY A 177 -21.41 13.98 2.99
CA GLY A 177 -21.26 12.98 4.04
C GLY A 177 -20.07 13.26 4.95
N GLN A 178 -19.77 12.32 5.84
CA GLN A 178 -18.62 12.37 6.74
C GLN A 178 -17.93 11.02 6.77
N LYS A 179 -16.60 11.05 6.72
CA LYS A 179 -15.76 9.86 6.83
C LYS A 179 -14.98 9.92 8.14
N MET A 180 -14.69 8.76 8.71
CA MET A 180 -14.09 8.65 10.04
C MET A 180 -12.82 7.80 10.00
N TRP A 181 -11.84 8.17 10.82
CA TRP A 181 -10.56 7.46 10.97
C TRP A 181 -9.78 7.32 9.67
N ILE A 182 -9.73 8.41 8.90
CA ILE A 182 -8.93 8.47 7.68
C ILE A 182 -7.46 8.61 8.08
N THR A 183 -6.71 7.53 7.89
CA THR A 183 -5.25 7.48 8.05
C THR A 183 -4.56 8.39 7.04
#